data_AF-A0A4P5T8H5-F1
#
_entry.id   AF-A0A4P5T8H5-F1
#
_cell.length_a   1.000
_cell.length_b   1.000
_cell.length_c   1.000
_cell.angle_alpha   90.00
_cell.angle_beta   90.00
_cell.angle_gamma   90.00
#
_symmetry.space_group_name_H-M   'P 1'
#
loop_
_entity.id
_entity.type
_entity.pdbx_description
1 polymer ?
#
loop_
_entity_poly.entity_id
_entity_poly.type
_entity_poly.pdbx_seq_one_letter_code
_entity_poly.pdbx_strand_id
1 'polypeptide(L)'
;METYAEAIQFNLNGLKLWIHIFWNEKGEINHVGYFVHPESRQIDKKELNAFLSAYSRLAKKPDFKSGMKISHYTSASFPTFATSR
;
A
#
# COMPACT_ATOMS: atom_id res chain seq x y z
N MET A 1 -3.26 -1.67 -5.39
CA MET A 1 -3.17 -0.27 -4.93
C MET A 1 -3.56 0.70 -6.04
N GLU A 2 -2.97 0.61 -7.24
CA GLU A 2 -3.32 1.48 -8.38
C GLU A 2 -4.79 1.44 -8.77
N THR A 3 -5.39 0.25 -8.90
CA THR A 3 -6.84 0.12 -9.18
C THR A 3 -7.71 0.86 -8.15
N TYR A 4 -7.31 0.84 -6.87
CA TYR A 4 -8.04 1.58 -5.84
C TYR A 4 -7.84 3.08 -6.00
N ALA A 5 -6.62 3.52 -6.30
CA ALA A 5 -6.30 4.92 -6.54
C ALA A 5 -7.05 5.49 -7.74
N GLU A 6 -7.14 4.75 -8.85
CA GLU A 6 -7.96 5.10 -10.01
C GLU A 6 -9.43 5.28 -9.64
N ALA A 7 -10.00 4.34 -8.85
CA ALA A 7 -11.40 4.37 -8.45
C ALA A 7 -11.79 5.60 -7.62
N ILE A 8 -10.84 6.19 -6.87
CA ILE A 8 -11.07 7.38 -6.05
C ILE A 8 -10.36 8.62 -6.59
N GLN A 9 -9.83 8.55 -7.82
CA GLN A 9 -9.08 9.62 -8.48
C GLN A 9 -7.89 10.14 -7.66
N PHE A 10 -7.25 9.27 -6.89
CA PHE A 10 -6.03 9.57 -6.14
C PHE A 10 -4.80 9.39 -7.04
N ASN A 11 -4.01 10.45 -7.21
CA ASN A 11 -2.87 10.44 -8.13
C ASN A 11 -1.61 9.85 -7.47
N LEU A 12 -1.28 8.60 -7.82
CA LEU A 12 -0.07 7.92 -7.37
C LEU A 12 1.18 8.21 -8.23
N ASN A 13 1.05 8.86 -9.40
CA ASN A 13 2.17 8.98 -10.33
C ASN A 13 3.37 9.72 -9.71
N GLY A 14 4.53 9.07 -9.75
CA GLY A 14 5.78 9.56 -9.17
C GLY A 14 5.94 9.31 -7.67
N LEU A 15 4.96 8.68 -7.01
CA LEU A 15 5.06 8.30 -5.60
C LEU A 15 5.99 7.09 -5.45
N LYS A 16 7.00 7.23 -4.58
CA LYS A 16 7.93 6.16 -4.19
C LYS A 16 7.88 5.97 -2.68
N LEU A 17 7.61 4.76 -2.21
CA LEU A 17 7.45 4.42 -0.80
C LEU A 17 8.32 3.23 -0.42
N TRP A 18 8.86 3.26 0.80
CA TRP A 18 9.14 2.04 1.55
C TRP A 18 7.94 1.75 2.43
N ILE A 19 7.39 0.55 2.33
CA ILE A 19 6.16 0.15 3.00
C ILE A 19 6.46 -1.03 3.90
N HIS A 20 5.94 -0.95 5.12
CA HIS A 20 5.91 -2.03 6.07
C HIS A 20 4.46 -2.40 6.34
N ILE A 21 4.04 -3.58 5.89
CA ILE A 21 2.68 -4.06 6.07
C ILE A 21 2.68 -5.14 7.16
N PHE A 22 1.77 -5.00 8.11
CA PHE A 22 1.57 -5.94 9.20
C PHE A 22 0.22 -6.63 9.03
N TRP A 23 0.22 -7.96 8.92
CA TRP A 23 -0.99 -8.75 8.85
C TRP A 23 -1.29 -9.42 10.19
N ASN A 24 -2.58 -9.51 10.51
CA ASN A 24 -3.06 -10.35 11.61
C ASN A 24 -3.13 -11.84 11.18
N GLU A 25 -3.45 -12.71 12.14
CA GLU A 25 -3.56 -14.16 11.94
C GLU A 25 -4.65 -14.58 10.93
N LYS A 26 -5.59 -13.67 10.63
CA LYS A 26 -6.67 -13.87 9.65
C LYS A 26 -6.28 -13.40 8.24
N GLY A 27 -5.05 -12.93 8.04
CA GLY A 27 -4.58 -12.40 6.77
C GLY A 27 -5.10 -10.98 6.45
N GLU A 28 -5.60 -10.25 7.44
CA GLU A 28 -6.05 -8.86 7.27
C GLU A 28 -4.90 -7.91 7.58
N ILE A 29 -4.80 -6.81 6.84
CA ILE A 29 -3.85 -5.75 7.14
C ILE A 29 -4.29 -5.07 8.45
N ASN A 30 -3.48 -5.23 9.49
CA ASN A 30 -3.66 -4.58 10.78
C ASN A 30 -3.08 -3.17 10.75
N HIS A 31 -1.86 -3.03 10.22
CA HIS A 31 -1.14 -1.76 10.19
C HIS A 31 -0.31 -1.61 8.92
N VAL A 32 -0.18 -0.37 8.45
CA VAL A 32 0.70 0.01 7.35
C VAL A 32 1.59 1.15 7.82
N GLY A 33 2.87 0.85 8.03
CA GLY A 33 3.90 1.86 8.17
C GLY A 33 4.47 2.22 6.80
N TYR A 34 4.90 3.46 6.61
CA TYR A 34 5.58 3.86 5.39
C TYR A 34 6.61 4.96 5.61
N PHE A 35 7.53 5.05 4.67
CA PHE A 35 8.44 6.16 4.49
C PHE A 35 8.41 6.62 3.03
N VAL A 36 8.30 7.92 2.80
CA VAL A 36 8.32 8.50 1.44
C VAL A 36 9.77 8.61 1.00
N HIS A 37 10.13 7.99 -0.12
CA HIS A 37 11.49 8.03 -0.64
C HIS A 37 11.90 9.50 -0.92
N PRO A 38 13.17 9.90 -0.71
CA PRO A 38 13.61 11.28 -0.97
C PRO A 38 13.39 11.74 -2.42
N GLU A 39 13.52 10.81 -3.37
CA GLU A 39 13.25 11.05 -4.80
C GLU A 39 11.78 10.86 -5.21
N SER A 40 10.87 10.70 -4.25
CA SER A 40 9.45 10.67 -4.54
C SER A 40 8.96 12.07 -4.90
N ARG A 41 7.91 12.14 -5.70
CA ARG A 41 7.04 13.33 -5.76
C ARG A 41 6.62 13.76 -4.35
N GLN A 42 6.47 15.07 -4.15
CA GLN A 42 5.86 15.63 -2.96
C GLN A 42 4.36 15.26 -2.87
N ILE A 43 3.95 14.81 -1.69
CA ILE A 43 2.59 14.37 -1.40
C ILE A 43 2.18 14.85 -0.01
N ASP A 44 0.91 15.23 0.15
CA ASP A 44 0.38 15.57 1.46
C ASP A 44 0.32 14.28 2.31
N LYS A 45 0.96 14.33 3.49
CA LYS A 45 1.03 13.15 4.38
C LYS A 45 -0.33 12.77 4.94
N LYS A 46 -1.23 13.72 5.20
CA LYS A 46 -2.59 13.45 5.68
C LYS A 46 -3.40 12.74 4.60
N GLU A 47 -3.29 13.18 3.36
CA GLU A 47 -3.94 12.52 2.22
C GLU A 47 -3.41 11.10 2.01
N LEU A 48 -2.08 10.91 2.06
CA LEU A 48 -1.48 9.58 1.94
C LEU A 48 -1.88 8.65 3.11
N ASN A 49 -1.95 9.18 4.33
CA ASN A 49 -2.44 8.44 5.50
C ASN A 49 -3.90 7.99 5.31
N ALA A 50 -4.77 8.89 4.84
CA ALA A 50 -6.17 8.57 4.58
C ALA A 50 -6.30 7.52 3.47
N PHE A 51 -5.53 7.66 2.39
CA PHE A 51 -5.46 6.71 1.29
C PHE A 51 -5.05 5.31 1.77
N LEU A 52 -3.92 5.19 2.47
CA LEU A 52 -3.41 3.88 2.93
C LEU A 52 -4.34 3.24 3.96
N SER A 53 -4.98 4.05 4.82
CA SER A 53 -5.97 3.57 5.78
C SER A 53 -7.24 3.04 5.12
N ALA A 54 -7.66 3.65 4.01
CA ALA A 54 -8.81 3.16 3.25
C ALA A 54 -8.45 1.94 2.40
N TYR A 55 -7.26 1.95 1.78
CA TYR A 55 -6.73 0.82 1.04
C TYR A 55 -6.58 -0.44 1.89
N SER A 56 -6.06 -0.33 3.12
CA SER A 56 -5.85 -1.49 3.99
C SER A 56 -7.14 -2.23 4.32
N ARG A 57 -8.28 -1.53 4.37
CA ARG A 57 -9.61 -2.11 4.59
C ARG A 57 -10.16 -2.83 3.35
N LEU A 58 -9.73 -2.43 2.16
CA LEU A 58 -10.22 -2.95 0.87
C LEU A 58 -9.26 -3.95 0.22
N ALA A 59 -8.02 -4.01 0.68
CA ALA A 59 -7.02 -4.92 0.16
C ALA A 59 -7.52 -6.37 0.27
N LYS A 60 -7.42 -7.11 -0.84
CA LYS A 60 -7.78 -8.54 -0.86
C LYS A 60 -6.94 -9.27 0.20
N LYS A 61 -7.61 -10.08 1.01
CA LYS A 61 -6.95 -10.97 1.95
C LYS A 61 -6.14 -11.99 1.15
N PRO A 62 -4.88 -12.27 1.53
CA PRO A 62 -4.17 -13.40 0.96
C PRO A 62 -4.95 -14.69 1.24
N ASP A 63 -4.95 -15.62 0.30
CA ASP A 63 -5.67 -16.90 0.43
C ASP A 63 -4.92 -17.91 1.33
N PHE A 64 -4.04 -17.43 2.20
CA PHE A 64 -3.31 -18.25 3.15
C PHE A 64 -3.58 -17.78 4.57
N LYS A 65 -3.93 -18.73 5.44
CA LYS A 65 -4.01 -18.51 6.89
C LYS A 65 -2.70 -18.97 7.50
N SER A 66 -1.87 -18.03 7.93
CA SER A 66 -0.59 -18.37 8.55
C SER A 66 -0.74 -18.89 9.99
N GLY A 67 -1.86 -18.60 10.67
CA GLY A 67 -1.99 -18.81 12.11
C GLY A 67 -1.03 -17.97 12.97
N MET A 68 -0.23 -17.09 12.34
CA MET A 68 0.76 -16.22 12.95
C MET A 68 0.67 -14.81 12.33
N LYS A 69 1.14 -13.80 13.06
CA LYS A 69 1.32 -12.44 12.54
C LYS A 69 2.51 -12.42 11.58
N ILE A 70 2.33 -11.79 10.43
CA ILE A 70 3.38 -11.64 9.42
C ILE A 70 3.64 -10.16 9.19
N SER A 71 4.91 -9.82 8.96
CA SER A 71 5.34 -8.51 8.51
C SER A 71 6.07 -8.63 7.17
N HIS A 72 5.78 -7.72 6.24
CA HIS A 72 6.46 -7.66 4.94
C HIS A 72 6.98 -6.25 4.72
N TYR A 73 8.25 -6.18 4.38
CA TYR A 73 8.94 -4.94 4.06
C TYR A 73 9.24 -4.93 2.57
N THR A 74 8.77 -3.89 1.88
CA THR A 74 8.93 -3.77 0.44
C THR A 74 9.02 -2.32 0.01
N SER A 75 9.53 -2.09 -1.20
CA SER A 75 9.46 -0.81 -1.89
C SER A 75 8.30 -0.82 -2.90
N ALA A 76 7.65 0.32 -3.07
CA ALA A 76 6.64 0.54 -4.09
C ALA A 76 6.95 1.84 -4.85
N SER A 77 6.99 1.77 -6.17
CA SER A 77 7.19 2.92 -7.04
C SER A 77 6.08 2.95 -8.07
N PHE A 78 5.42 4.10 -8.21
CA PHE A 78 4.26 4.28 -9.07
C PHE A 78 4.58 5.21 -10.27
N PRO A 79 4.08 4.91 -11.48
CA PRO A 79 3.25 3.75 -11.80
C PRO A 79 4.02 2.44 -11.70
N THR A 80 3.36 1.36 -11.28
CA THR A 80 3.98 0.05 -11.34
C THR A 80 3.97 -0.38 -12.81
N PHE A 81 5.15 -0.68 -13.38
CA PHE A 81 5.27 -1.10 -14.78
C PHE A 81 4.68 -2.51 -15.05
N ALA A 82 3.83 -3.03 -14.17
CA ALA A 82 3.15 -4.30 -14.33
C ALA A 82 1.91 -4.15 -15.21
N THR A 83 2.08 -3.65 -16.44
CA THR A 83 1.07 -3.84 -17.49
C THR A 83 1.46 -5.10 -18.27
N SER A 84 1.07 -6.29 -17.78
CA SER A 84 0.82 -7.38 -18.73
C SER A 84 -0.56 -7.11 -19.31
N ARG A 85 -0.61 -6.98 -20.63
CA ARG A 85 -1.85 -7.17 -21.39
C ARG A 85 -2.39 -8.58 -21.17
#